data_AF-A0A963HDE2-F1
#
_entry.id   AF-A0A963HDE2-F1
#
_cell.length_a   1.000
_cell.length_b   1.000
_cell.length_c   1.000
_cell.angle_alpha   90.00
_cell.angle_beta   90.00
_cell.angle_gamma   90.00
#
_symmetry.space_group_name_H-M   'P 1'
#
loop_
_entity.id
_entity.type
_entity.pdbx_description
1 polymer ?
#
loop_
_entity_poly.entity_id
_entity_poly.type
_entity_poly.pdbx_seq_one_letter_code
_entity_poly.pdbx_strand_id
1 'polypeptide(L)' 'MNTTILALDLGTTTSWALRSRDGHITSGSESFKPGRFEGGGMRYLRFKRWLTEIKQCADRVDAVYFEEVRRHAGVDAA' A
#
# COMPACT_ATOMS: atom_id res chain seq x y z
N MET A 1 -24.00 -5.97 5.34
CA MET A 1 -22.79 -6.12 6.17
C MET A 1 -21.76 -5.14 5.61
N ASN A 2 -21.29 -4.18 6.39
CA ASN A 2 -20.25 -3.28 5.89
C ASN A 2 -18.88 -3.96 5.95
N THR A 3 -18.10 -3.74 4.90
CA THR A 3 -16.81 -4.38 4.62
C THR A 3 -15.71 -3.33 4.73
N THR A 4 -14.63 -3.65 5.42
CA THR A 4 -13.42 -2.81 5.42
C THR A 4 -12.61 -3.10 4.16
N ILE A 5 -12.40 -2.09 3.32
CA ILE A 5 -11.71 -2.24 2.03
C ILE A 5 -10.49 -1.34 2.00
N LEU A 6 -9.34 -1.91 1.63
CA LEU A 6 -8.13 -1.17 1.31
C LEU A 6 -7.94 -1.15 -0.21
N ALA A 7 -7.90 0.04 -0.81
CA ALA A 7 -7.54 0.23 -2.21
C ALA A 7 -6.13 0.84 -2.29
N LEU A 8 -5.30 0.31 -3.20
CA LEU A 8 -3.90 0.69 -3.38
C LEU A 8 -3.61 1.01 -4.84
N ASP A 9 -2.99 2.15 -5.09
CA ASP A 9 -2.30 2.48 -6.34
C ASP A 9 -0.80 2.32 -6.11
N LEU A 10 -0.22 1.25 -6.66
CA LEU A 10 1.11 0.78 -6.30
C LEU A 10 2.19 1.51 -7.10
N GLY A 11 3.16 2.05 -6.38
CA GLY A 11 4.35 2.67 -6.94
C GLY A 11 5.35 3.04 -5.84
N THR A 12 6.48 3.62 -6.23
CA THR A 12 7.50 4.10 -5.27
C THR A 12 6.94 5.19 -4.35
N THR A 13 5.91 5.90 -4.80
CA THR A 13 4.96 6.60 -3.93
C THR A 13 3.61 5.94 -4.14
N THR A 14 3.10 5.23 -3.13
CA THR A 14 1.86 4.46 -3.19
C THR A 14 0.71 5.31 -2.65
N SER A 15 -0.35 5.50 -3.43
CA SER A 15 -1.58 6.11 -2.94
C SER A 15 -2.50 5.03 -2.34
N TRP A 16 -3.28 5.40 -1.33
CA TRP A 16 -4.16 4.46 -0.64
C TRP A 16 -5.47 5.10 -0.20
N ALA A 17 -6.51 4.28 -0.10
CA ALA A 17 -7.77 4.62 0.53
C ALA A 17 -8.29 3.43 1.37
N LEU A 18 -8.69 3.70 2.60
CA LEU A 18 -9.29 2.74 3.52
C LEU A 18 -10.74 3.16 3.79
N ARG A 19 -11.68 2.30 3.41
CA ARG A 19 -13.07 2.44 3.84
C ARG A 19 -13.29 1.59 5.09
N SER A 20 -13.65 2.21 6.21
CA SER A 20 -13.99 1.52 7.45
C SER A 20 -15.42 0.97 7.44
N ARG A 21 -15.74 0.18 8.46
CA ARG A 21 -17.04 -0.50 8.58
C ARG A 21 -18.22 0.44 8.80
N ASP A 22 -17.98 1.62 9.34
CA ASP A 22 -18.99 2.68 9.46
C ASP A 22 -19.21 3.47 8.16
N GLY A 23 -18.43 3.17 7.11
CA GLY A 23 -18.51 3.85 5.82
C GLY A 23 -17.63 5.09 5.71
N HIS A 24 -16.88 5.45 6.76
CA HIS A 24 -15.91 6.51 6.68
C HIS A 24 -14.75 6.11 5.75
N ILE A 25 -14.22 7.08 5.00
CA ILE A 25 -13.09 6.86 4.08
C ILE A 25 -11.94 7.73 4.54
N THR A 26 -10.79 7.11 4.82
CA THR A 26 -9.51 7.79 4.99
C THR A 26 -8.61 7.47 3.81
N SER A 27 -7.74 8.40 3.44
CA SER A 27 -6.86 8.24 2.28
C SER A 27 -5.56 8.99 2.48
N GLY A 28 -4.53 8.61 1.71
CA GLY A 28 -3.25 9.29 1.71
C GLY A 28 -2.28 8.71 0.70
N SER A 29 -1.01 9.04 0.87
CA SER A 29 0.10 8.48 0.09
C SER A 29 1.27 8.13 1.00
N GLU A 30 1.95 7.03 0.71
CA GLU A 30 3.15 6.58 1.41
C GLU A 30 4.34 6.50 0.45
N SER A 31 5.52 6.96 0.89
CA SER A 31 6.71 7.01 0.04
C SER A 31 7.71 5.92 0.40
N PHE A 32 7.93 5.01 -0.56
CA PHE A 32 8.91 3.93 -0.49
C PHE A 32 10.15 4.18 -1.36
N LYS A 33 10.44 5.44 -1.69
CA LYS A 33 11.68 5.85 -2.38
C LYS A 33 12.90 5.29 -1.63
N PRO A 34 13.80 4.57 -2.32
CA PRO A 34 14.98 4.00 -1.68
C PRO A 34 15.94 5.12 -1.24
N GLY A 35 16.48 4.98 -0.03
CA GLY A 35 17.55 5.84 0.46
C GLY A 35 18.91 5.47 -0.14
N ARG A 36 19.87 6.41 -0.13
CA ARG A 36 21.24 6.21 -0.64
C ARG A 36 21.95 4.97 -0.05
N PHE A 37 21.63 4.62 1.19
CA PHE A 37 22.29 3.55 1.94
C PHE A 37 21.39 2.31 2.12
N GLU A 38 20.31 2.21 1.34
CA GLU A 38 19.38 1.09 1.42
C GLU A 38 19.64 0.08 0.31
N GLY A 39 19.65 -1.21 0.67
CA GLY A 39 19.60 -2.27 -0.32
C GLY A 39 18.25 -2.24 -1.07
N GLY A 40 18.22 -2.68 -2.33
CA GLY A 40 17.01 -2.64 -3.17
C GLY A 40 15.77 -3.33 -2.55
N GLY A 41 15.99 -4.27 -1.62
CA GLY A 41 14.92 -4.94 -0.87
C GLY A 41 14.22 -4.10 0.20
N MET A 42 14.85 -3.01 0.69
CA MET A 42 14.37 -2.26 1.85
C MET A 42 13.01 -1.60 1.64
N ARG A 43 12.72 -1.14 0.41
CA ARG A 43 11.41 -0.57 0.06
C ARG A 43 10.26 -1.57 0.30
N TYR A 44 10.49 -2.87 0.03
CA TYR A 44 9.49 -3.91 0.25
C TYR A 44 9.32 -4.24 1.73
N LEU A 45 10.39 -4.17 2.53
CA LEU A 45 10.30 -4.34 3.99
C LEU A 45 9.51 -3.18 4.63
N ARG A 46 9.75 -1.95 4.19
CA ARG A 46 8.95 -0.78 4.64
C ARG A 46 7.50 -0.92 4.21
N PHE A 47 7.23 -1.30 2.97
CA PHE A 47 5.86 -1.54 2.48
C PHE A 47 5.13 -2.59 3.31
N LYS A 48 5.78 -3.74 3.60
CA LYS A 48 5.21 -4.79 4.45
C LYS A 48 4.91 -4.30 5.87
N ARG A 49 5.84 -3.54 6.47
CA ARG A 49 5.66 -2.94 7.79
C ARG A 49 4.47 -1.97 7.79
N TRP A 50 4.42 -1.07 6.83
CA TRP A 50 3.33 -0.11 6.66
C TRP A 50 1.96 -0.79 6.48
N LEU A 51 1.86 -1.84 5.67
CA LEU A 51 0.63 -2.64 5.56
C LEU A 51 0.21 -3.28 6.89
N THR A 52 1.19 -3.67 7.72
CA THR A 52 0.93 -4.24 9.05
C THR A 52 0.36 -3.17 9.98
N GLU A 53 0.90 -1.97 9.94
CA GLU A 53 0.42 -0.80 10.70
C GLU A 53 -1.01 -0.42 10.26
N ILE A 54 -1.31 -0.37 8.95
CA ILE A 54 -2.68 -0.17 8.45
C ILE A 54 -3.63 -1.23 8.99
N LYS A 55 -3.25 -2.51 8.94
CA LYS A 55 -4.08 -3.60 9.44
C LYS A 55 -4.36 -3.46 10.95
N GLN A 56 -3.36 -3.04 11.72
CA GLN A 56 -3.51 -2.80 13.17
C GLN A 56 -4.46 -1.63 13.45
N CYS A 57 -4.40 -0.56 12.66
CA CYS A 57 -5.31 0.59 12.80
C CYS A 57 -6.74 0.28 12.33
N ALA A 58 -6.90 -0.58 11.32
CA ALA A 58 -8.18 -0.89 10.71
C ALA A 58 -8.98 -1.99 11.45
N ASP A 59 -8.42 -2.60 12.52
CA ASP A 59 -8.88 -3.83 13.21
C ASP A 59 -8.93 -5.07 12.28
N ARG A 60 -9.62 -4.96 11.15
CA ARG A 60 -9.76 -5.98 10.11
C ARG A 60 -9.73 -5.33 8.72
N VAL A 61 -9.06 -5.99 7.78
CA VAL A 61 -9.14 -5.68 6.34
C VAL A 61 -9.75 -6.89 5.64
N ASP A 62 -10.89 -6.70 4.98
CA ASP A 62 -11.66 -7.80 4.39
C ASP A 62 -11.26 -8.06 2.94
N ALA A 63 -10.87 -7.01 2.24
CA ALA A 63 -10.43 -7.06 0.86
C ALA A 63 -9.36 -5.98 0.63
N VAL A 64 -8.37 -6.35 -0.19
CA VAL A 64 -7.38 -5.42 -0.72
C VAL A 64 -7.53 -5.42 -2.25
N TYR A 65 -7.72 -4.24 -2.83
CA TYR A 65 -7.75 -4.03 -4.27
C TYR A 65 -6.53 -3.22 -4.69
N PHE A 66 -5.92 -3.59 -5.80
CA PHE A 66 -4.80 -2.86 -6.37
C PHE A 66 -4.83 -2.98 -7.89
N GLU A 67 -4.24 -2.00 -8.57
CA GLU A 67 -4.08 -2.07 -10.01
C GLU A 67 -2.97 -3.07 -10.38
N GLU A 68 -3.27 -3.96 -11.32
CA GLU A 68 -2.27 -4.86 -11.88
C GLU A 68 -1.20 -4.06 -12.63
N VAL A 69 0.06 -4.20 -12.21
CA VAL A 69 1.19 -3.53 -12.89
C VAL A 69 1.46 -4.25 -14.22
N ARG A 70 0.87 -3.75 -15.31
CA ARG A 70 0.94 -4.38 -16.64
C ARG A 70 2.19 -4.06 -17.47
N ARG A 71 3.09 -3.22 -16.97
CA ARG A 71 4.29 -2.81 -17.72
C ARG A 71 5.58 -3.25 -17.03
N HIS A 72 5.93 -4.52 -17.21
CA HIS A 72 7.29 -5.01 -16.95
C HIS A 72 8.12 -4.87 -18.23
N ALA A 73 8.58 -3.65 -18.53
CA ALA A 73 9.51 -3.41 -19.65
C ALA A 73 10.97 -3.80 -19.30
N GLY A 74 11.17 -4.78 -18.41
CA GLY A 74 12.49 -5.30 -18.03
C GLY A 74 13.45 -4.31 -17.37
N VAL A 75 13.01 -3.07 -17.09
CA VAL A 75 13.75 -2.12 -16.28
C VAL A 75 13.19 -2.23 -14.88
N ASP A 76 14.06 -2.47 -13.89
CA ASP A 76 13.70 -2.37 -12.48
C ASP A 76 12.87 -1.11 -12.28
N ALA A 77 11.60 -1.28 -11.95
CA ALA A 77 10.68 -0.16 -11.76
C ALA A 77 11.28 0.79 -10.72
N ALA A 78 11.50 2.04 -11.15
CA ALA A 78 12.09 3.13 -10.37
C ALA A 78 11.05 3.79 -9.45
#